data_AF-A0A0S8G6F7-F1
#
_entry.id   AF-A0A0S8G6F7-F1
#
_cell.length_a   1.000
_cell.length_b   1.000
_cell.length_c   1.000
_cell.angle_alpha   90.00
_cell.angle_beta   90.00
_cell.angle_gamma   90.00
#
_symmetry.space_group_name_H-M   'P 1'
#
loop_
_entity.id
_entity.type
_entity.pdbx_description
1 polymer ?
#
loop_
_entity_poly.entity_id
_entity_poly.type
_entity_poly.pdbx_seq_one_letter_code
_entity_poly.pdbx_strand_id
1 'polypeptide(L)'
;MKKRQREYELRYARLNKDIWNAKTNRRRVKRVSATPKWANSKAIRGFYAKAARLTAQTGIKHVVDHVVPLQGKNVCGLHVENNLRVVTEKVNLEKFNKFKD
;
A
#
# COMPACT_ATOMS: atom_id res chain seq x y z
N MET A 1 -18.65 -27.05 1.48
CA MET A 1 -18.90 -25.66 1.92
C MET A 1 -17.99 -24.60 1.25
N LYS A 2 -16.66 -24.80 1.17
CA LYS A 2 -15.70 -23.80 0.63
C LYS A 2 -15.82 -23.44 -0.88
N LYS A 3 -16.32 -24.35 -1.72
CA LYS A 3 -16.40 -24.14 -3.19
C LYS A 3 -17.45 -23.08 -3.58
N ARG A 4 -18.64 -23.16 -2.98
CA ARG A 4 -19.75 -22.21 -3.19
C ARG A 4 -19.41 -20.79 -2.73
N GLN A 5 -18.68 -20.67 -1.63
CA GLN A 5 -18.21 -19.38 -1.11
C GLN A 5 -17.25 -18.70 -2.10
N ARG A 6 -16.26 -19.46 -2.62
CA ARG A 6 -15.30 -18.95 -3.61
C ARG A 6 -15.99 -18.56 -4.93
N GLU A 7 -16.94 -19.35 -5.40
CA GLU A 7 -17.72 -19.03 -6.61
C GLU A 7 -18.54 -17.75 -6.43
N TYR A 8 -19.16 -17.58 -5.27
CA TYR A 8 -19.87 -16.35 -4.91
C TYR A 8 -18.93 -15.14 -4.89
N GLU A 9 -17.77 -15.25 -4.25
CA GLU A 9 -16.77 -14.16 -4.19
C GLU A 9 -16.25 -13.78 -5.58
N LEU A 10 -15.97 -14.76 -6.44
CA LEU A 10 -15.56 -14.53 -7.82
C LEU A 10 -16.65 -13.86 -8.64
N ARG A 11 -17.90 -14.31 -8.50
CA ARG A 11 -19.06 -13.69 -9.16
C ARG A 11 -19.27 -12.26 -8.65
N TYR A 12 -19.19 -12.04 -7.34
CA TYR A 12 -19.32 -10.72 -6.73
C TYR A 12 -18.22 -9.78 -7.24
N ALA A 13 -16.95 -10.21 -7.25
CA ALA A 13 -15.85 -9.42 -7.79
C ALA A 13 -16.03 -9.10 -9.28
N ARG A 14 -16.55 -10.05 -10.07
CA ARG A 14 -16.80 -9.87 -11.51
C ARG A 14 -17.95 -8.89 -11.78
N LEU A 15 -19.01 -8.93 -10.98
CA LEU A 15 -20.18 -8.06 -11.14
C LEU A 15 -19.92 -6.64 -10.58
N ASN A 16 -19.06 -6.51 -9.59
CA ASN A 16 -18.74 -5.24 -8.92
C ASN A 16 -17.37 -4.67 -9.33
N LYS A 17 -16.95 -4.91 -10.58
CA LYS A 17 -15.65 -4.44 -11.11
C LYS A 17 -15.50 -2.93 -11.02
N ASP A 18 -16.59 -2.19 -11.23
CA ASP A 18 -16.71 -0.76 -11.07
C ASP A 18 -16.30 -0.29 -9.67
N ILE A 19 -16.78 -0.97 -8.62
CA ILE A 19 -16.43 -0.67 -7.21
C ILE A 19 -14.93 -0.85 -6.98
N TRP A 20 -14.35 -1.95 -7.49
CA TRP A 20 -12.92 -2.23 -7.35
C TRP A 20 -12.05 -1.23 -8.14
N ASN A 21 -12.49 -0.85 -9.33
CA ASN A 21 -11.83 0.16 -10.16
C ASN A 21 -11.85 1.52 -9.46
N ALA A 22 -13.00 1.94 -8.92
CA ALA A 22 -13.14 3.18 -8.16
C ALA A 22 -12.22 3.18 -6.93
N LYS A 23 -12.20 2.08 -6.16
CA LYS A 23 -11.33 1.93 -4.99
C LYS A 23 -9.84 2.00 -5.36
N THR A 24 -9.45 1.34 -6.45
CA THR A 24 -8.06 1.34 -6.94
C THR A 24 -7.65 2.73 -7.43
N ASN A 25 -8.52 3.40 -8.19
CA ASN A 25 -8.27 4.75 -8.67
C ASN A 25 -8.16 5.75 -7.51
N ARG A 26 -9.05 5.67 -6.50
CA ARG A 26 -8.98 6.52 -5.30
C ARG A 26 -7.64 6.38 -4.58
N ARG A 27 -7.14 5.15 -4.40
CA ARG A 27 -5.82 4.90 -3.80
C ARG A 27 -4.68 5.49 -4.63
N ARG A 28 -4.73 5.30 -5.96
CA ARG A 28 -3.73 5.86 -6.89
C ARG A 28 -3.71 7.38 -6.82
N VAL A 29 -4.87 8.02 -6.94
CA VAL A 29 -5.01 9.49 -6.90
C VAL A 29 -4.48 10.03 -5.57
N LYS A 30 -4.83 9.42 -4.43
CA LYS A 30 -4.33 9.86 -3.12
C LYS A 30 -2.80 9.79 -3.00
N ARG A 31 -2.18 8.75 -3.55
CA ARG A 31 -0.72 8.65 -3.59
C ARG A 31 -0.12 9.75 -4.47
N VAL A 32 -0.65 9.93 -5.68
CA VAL A 32 -0.16 10.96 -6.62
C VAL A 32 -0.31 12.36 -6.04
N SER A 33 -1.48 12.68 -5.47
CA SER A 33 -1.72 13.99 -4.84
C SER A 33 -0.84 14.24 -3.62
N ALA A 34 -0.41 13.18 -2.93
CA ALA A 34 0.53 13.27 -1.81
C ALA A 34 1.99 13.28 -2.27
N THR A 35 2.29 13.19 -3.57
CA THR A 35 3.66 13.21 -4.11
C THR A 35 4.01 14.62 -4.56
N PRO A 36 4.72 15.42 -3.75
CA PRO A 36 5.13 16.76 -4.15
C PRO A 36 6.19 16.70 -5.26
N LYS A 37 6.31 17.80 -6.03
CA LYS A 37 7.27 17.90 -7.16
C LYS A 37 8.73 17.68 -6.74
N TRP A 38 9.08 18.04 -5.50
CA TRP A 38 10.42 17.90 -4.95
C TRP A 38 10.73 16.48 -4.45
N ALA A 39 9.76 15.57 -4.42
CA ALA A 39 9.98 14.19 -3.96
C ALA A 39 11.07 13.49 -4.77
N ASN A 40 12.01 12.84 -4.09
CA ASN A 40 13.10 12.15 -4.76
C ASN A 40 12.62 10.81 -5.33
N SER A 41 12.16 10.85 -6.59
CA SER A 41 11.66 9.67 -7.30
C SER A 41 12.68 8.53 -7.39
N LYS A 42 13.99 8.84 -7.42
CA LYS A 42 15.04 7.82 -7.44
C LYS A 42 15.14 7.10 -6.10
N ALA A 43 15.12 7.86 -4.99
CA ALA A 43 15.13 7.30 -3.65
C ALA A 43 13.87 6.46 -3.37
N ILE A 44 12.69 6.95 -3.76
CA ILE A 44 11.42 6.21 -3.66
C ILE A 44 11.50 4.86 -4.39
N ARG A 45 12.01 4.82 -5.63
CA ARG A 45 12.24 3.56 -6.36
C ARG A 45 13.21 2.64 -5.61
N GLY A 46 14.22 3.20 -4.95
CA GLY A 46 15.15 2.47 -4.09
C GLY A 46 14.46 1.68 -2.97
N PHE A 47 13.42 2.23 -2.34
CA PHE A 47 12.63 1.51 -1.33
C PHE A 47 11.90 0.30 -1.92
N TYR A 48 11.29 0.44 -3.10
CA TYR A 48 10.62 -0.68 -3.77
C TYR A 48 11.62 -1.78 -4.18
N ALA A 49 12.78 -1.40 -4.71
CA ALA A 49 13.84 -2.35 -5.04
C ALA A 49 14.36 -3.08 -3.79
N LYS A 50 14.55 -2.35 -2.68
CA LYS A 50 14.94 -2.94 -1.39
C LYS A 50 13.89 -3.92 -0.87
N ALA A 51 12.60 -3.59 -0.98
CA ALA A 51 11.51 -4.49 -0.57
C ALA A 51 11.49 -5.79 -1.40
N ALA A 52 11.66 -5.69 -2.72
CA ALA A 52 11.77 -6.86 -3.59
C ALA A 52 12.98 -7.73 -3.22
N ARG A 53 14.15 -7.11 -3.03
CA ARG A 53 15.39 -7.80 -2.64
C ARG A 53 15.23 -8.53 -1.30
N LEU A 54 14.71 -7.86 -0.27
CA LEU A 54 14.49 -8.47 1.04
C LEU A 54 13.48 -9.62 0.96
N THR A 55 12.43 -9.47 0.14
CA THR A 55 11.48 -10.57 -0.09
C THR A 55 12.15 -11.81 -0.65
N ALA A 56 13.01 -11.64 -1.66
CA ALA A 56 13.76 -12.75 -2.25
C ALA A 56 14.76 -13.36 -1.26
N GLN A 57 15.42 -12.54 -0.43
CA GLN A 57 16.45 -12.99 0.51
C GLN A 57 15.89 -13.74 1.71
N THR A 58 14.74 -13.32 2.25
CA THR A 58 14.22 -13.89 3.50
C THR A 58 13.05 -14.85 3.29
N GLY A 59 12.50 -14.93 2.07
CA GLY A 59 11.25 -15.66 1.79
C GLY A 59 10.00 -15.03 2.43
N ILE A 60 10.12 -13.87 3.07
CA ILE A 60 9.01 -13.16 3.72
C ILE A 60 8.67 -11.94 2.88
N LYS A 61 7.39 -11.74 2.55
CA LYS A 61 6.96 -10.59 1.78
C LYS A 61 7.26 -9.28 2.51
N HIS A 62 8.10 -8.45 1.91
CA HIS A 62 8.40 -7.09 2.32
C HIS A 62 7.68 -6.09 1.42
N VAL A 63 7.21 -4.99 2.00
CA VAL A 63 6.47 -3.93 1.32
C VAL A 63 7.00 -2.56 1.74
N VAL A 64 6.66 -1.55 0.94
CA VAL A 64 6.95 -0.14 1.26
C VAL A 64 5.76 0.42 2.04
N ASP A 65 6.00 0.82 3.29
CA ASP A 65 5.05 1.46 4.20
C ASP A 65 5.34 2.96 4.32
N HIS A 66 4.30 3.75 4.57
CA HIS A 66 4.43 5.17 4.89
C HIS A 66 4.47 5.35 6.40
N VAL A 67 5.54 5.91 6.98
CA VAL A 67 5.66 6.12 8.43
C VAL A 67 4.46 6.91 8.97
N VAL A 68 4.20 8.07 8.37
CA VAL A 68 2.97 8.85 8.51
C VAL A 68 2.00 8.41 7.40
N PRO A 69 0.80 7.87 7.74
CA PRO A 69 -0.14 7.35 6.75
C PRO A 69 -0.67 8.44 5.83
N LEU A 70 -0.85 8.13 4.54
CA LEU A 70 -1.46 9.08 3.58
C LEU A 70 -2.95 9.36 3.85
N GLN A 71 -3.61 8.45 4.58
CA GLN A 71 -5.05 8.47 4.85
C GLN A 71 -5.32 8.13 6.33
N GLY A 72 -4.56 8.74 7.24
CA GLY A 72 -4.79 8.60 8.68
C GLY A 72 -6.08 9.29 9.12
N LYS A 73 -6.56 8.94 10.32
CA LYS A 73 -7.76 9.57 10.92
C LYS A 73 -7.51 11.03 11.28
N ASN A 74 -6.36 11.31 11.88
CA ASN A 74 -6.00 12.63 12.43
C ASN A 74 -4.85 13.31 11.68
N VAL A 75 -4.08 12.55 10.87
CA VAL A 75 -2.89 13.05 10.15
C VAL A 75 -2.87 12.53 8.73
N CYS A 76 -2.21 13.28 7.84
CA CYS A 76 -1.89 12.85 6.48
C CYS A 76 -0.40 13.10 6.18
N GLY A 77 0.29 12.05 5.76
CA GLY A 77 1.67 12.13 5.31
C GLY A 77 1.80 12.43 3.81
N LEU A 78 3.04 12.66 3.38
CA LEU A 78 3.43 12.80 1.97
C LEU A 78 4.03 11.49 1.42
N HIS A 79 3.92 11.26 0.12
CA HIS A 79 4.65 10.19 -0.56
C HIS A 79 6.03 10.68 -0.98
N VAL A 80 6.94 10.72 0.00
CA VAL A 80 8.32 11.23 -0.13
C VAL A 80 9.27 10.25 0.53
N GLU A 81 10.53 10.24 0.10
CA GLU A 81 11.57 9.32 0.54
C GLU A 81 11.74 9.26 2.06
N ASN A 82 11.59 10.39 2.76
CA ASN A 82 11.72 10.47 4.22
C ASN A 82 10.50 9.92 4.97
N ASN A 83 9.37 9.72 4.28
CA ASN A 83 8.18 9.11 4.86
C ASN A 83 8.04 7.63 4.50
N LEU A 84 9.03 7.03 3.82
CA LEU A 84 8.96 5.63 3.40
C LEU A 84 9.88 4.75 4.24
N ARG A 85 9.44 3.52 4.49
CA ARG A 85 10.26 2.45 5.06
C ARG A 85 9.91 1.10 4.45
N VAL A 86 10.86 0.17 4.48
CA VAL A 86 10.60 -1.22 4.10
C VAL A 86 10.28 -2.01 5.37
N VAL A 87 9.14 -2.69 5.38
CA VAL A 87 8.67 -3.53 6.49
C VAL A 87 8.12 -4.84 5.93
N THR A 88 7.89 -5.83 6.78
CA THR A 88 7.15 -7.04 6.37
C THR A 88 5.67 -6.68 6.12
N GLU A 89 5.01 -7.44 5.25
CA GLU A 89 3.58 -7.25 4.97
C GLU A 89 2.73 -7.33 6.24
N LYS A 90 3.07 -8.27 7.15
CA LYS A 90 2.41 -8.42 8.45
C LYS A 90 2.42 -7.12 9.24
N VAL A 91 3.60 -6.51 9.40
CA VAL A 91 3.76 -5.23 10.14
C VAL A 91 2.97 -4.10 9.48
N ASN A 92 2.98 -4.01 8.15
CA ASN A 92 2.21 -3.00 7.43
C ASN A 92 0.69 -3.16 7.63
N LEU A 93 0.19 -4.41 7.61
CA LEU A 93 -1.22 -4.72 7.83
C LEU A 93 -1.66 -4.39 9.26
N GLU A 94 -0.84 -4.71 10.26
CA GLU A 94 -1.10 -4.40 11.67
C GLU A 94 -1.14 -2.89 11.93
N LYS A 95 -0.23 -2.12 11.30
CA LYS A 95 -0.22 -0.66 11.36
C LYS A 95 -1.43 -0.04 10.68
N PHE A 96 -1.80 -0.52 9.49
CA PHE A 96 -2.86 0.07 8.68
C PHE A 96 -2.62 1.59 8.47
N ASN A 97 -3.68 2.40 8.54
CA ASN A 97 -3.61 3.86 8.49
C ASN A 97 -3.44 4.51 9.88
N LYS A 98 -2.90 3.79 10.86
CA LYS A 98 -2.64 4.35 12.20
C LYS A 98 -1.31 5.11 12.18
N PHE A 99 -1.29 6.24 12.86
CA PHE A 99 -0.08 6.94 13.25
C PHE A 99 0.03 6.81 14.77
N LYS A 100 1.21 6.40 15.24
CA LYS A 100 1.53 6.38 16.67
C LYS A 100 2.50 7.52 16.89
N ASP A 101 2.16 8.42 17.79
CA ASP A 101 3.03 9.50 18.25
C ASP A 101 4.21 8.93 19.05
#